data_AF-A0A9W6WCP5-F1
#
_entry.id   AF-A0A9W6WCP5-F1
#
_cell.length_a   1.000
_cell.length_b   1.000
_cell.length_c   1.000
_cell.angle_alpha   90.00
_cell.angle_beta   90.00
_cell.angle_gamma   90.00
#
_symmetry.space_group_name_H-M   'P 1'
#
loop_
_entity.id
_entity.type
_entity.pdbx_description
1 polymer ?
#
loop_
_entity_poly.entity_id
_entity_poly.type
_entity_poly.pdbx_seq_one_letter_code
_entity_poly.pdbx_strand_id
1 'polypeptide(L)'
;MVLCKVSWVGQGICREQKHDFLVPKTSTVNHLIDRLESKGVVKIDERDELLCWTFDMSYKVPRICNLDYIVGHSTHFVIGNYPNIKEALLERPANIRLIPCIQFFTGLQNVHSIPFIFDLVDGEKFKDTKVRLHKVLGMSEKEFQSARIALTDLKRVEYLDAENTDNYVLFSIVKDNLYLGIDHPNRNTRRGTINEPSIFIKG
;
A
#
# COMPACT_ATOMS: atom_id res chain seq x y z
N MET A 1 8.85 25.57 -5.44
CA MET A 1 7.68 24.66 -5.49
C MET A 1 8.14 23.23 -5.75
N VAL A 2 7.32 22.24 -5.40
CA VAL A 2 7.47 20.82 -5.73
C VAL A 2 6.09 20.24 -6.00
N LEU A 3 6.00 19.32 -6.96
CA LEU A 3 4.80 18.54 -7.21
C LEU A 3 4.81 17.32 -6.27
N CYS A 4 3.86 17.30 -5.33
CA CYS A 4 3.64 16.17 -4.44
C CYS A 4 2.45 15.35 -4.94
N LYS A 5 2.68 14.05 -5.14
CA LYS A 5 1.68 13.04 -5.46
C LYS A 5 1.24 12.39 -4.15
N VAL A 6 -0.04 12.55 -3.80
CA VAL A 6 -0.61 12.07 -2.55
C VAL A 6 -1.66 11.02 -2.86
N SER A 7 -1.48 9.82 -2.34
CA SER A 7 -2.50 8.78 -2.35
C SER A 7 -3.21 8.72 -1.00
N TRP A 8 -4.50 9.04 -0.99
CA TRP A 8 -5.37 8.84 0.17
C TRP A 8 -5.94 7.42 0.15
N VAL A 9 -5.77 6.66 1.23
CA VAL A 9 -6.15 5.22 1.32
C VAL A 9 -7.15 4.93 2.43
N GLY A 10 -8.02 5.88 2.78
CA GLY A 10 -8.98 5.75 3.89
C GLY A 10 -10.02 4.63 3.78
N GLN A 11 -10.17 3.98 2.62
CA GLN A 11 -11.06 2.82 2.42
C GLN A 11 -10.31 1.54 2.04
N GLY A 12 -9.00 1.49 2.29
CA GLY A 12 -8.12 0.38 1.94
C GLY A 12 -7.14 0.73 0.82
N ILE A 13 -6.01 0.02 0.80
CA ILE A 13 -4.87 0.32 -0.07
C ILE A 13 -5.25 0.29 -1.56
N CYS A 14 -6.08 -0.66 -1.98
CA CYS A 14 -6.48 -0.81 -3.37
C CYS A 14 -7.64 0.13 -3.77
N ARG A 15 -8.12 0.97 -2.85
CA ARG A 15 -9.13 2.03 -3.09
C ARG A 15 -8.50 3.42 -2.99
N GLU A 16 -7.22 3.53 -3.36
CA GLU A 16 -6.49 4.79 -3.33
C GLU A 16 -7.17 5.90 -4.15
N GLN A 17 -7.16 7.11 -3.60
CA GLN A 17 -7.56 8.33 -4.29
C GLN A 17 -6.29 9.17 -4.51
N LYS A 18 -5.93 9.38 -5.78
CA LYS A 18 -4.71 10.09 -6.16
C LYS A 18 -4.97 11.59 -6.28
N HIS A 19 -4.12 12.38 -5.65
CA HIS A 19 -4.18 13.83 -5.67
C HIS A 19 -2.80 14.43 -5.91
N ASP A 20 -2.73 15.33 -6.88
CA ASP A 20 -1.51 16.08 -7.17
C ASP A 20 -1.63 17.49 -6.57
N PHE A 21 -0.61 17.90 -5.81
CA PHE A 21 -0.52 19.20 -5.16
C PHE A 21 0.80 19.88 -5.46
N LEU A 22 0.73 21.14 -5.92
CA LEU A 22 1.90 21.99 -6.10
C LEU A 22 2.08 22.84 -4.84
N VAL A 23 3.13 22.56 -4.06
CA VAL A 23 3.37 23.21 -2.76
C VAL A 23 4.81 23.73 -2.64
N PRO A 24 5.09 24.72 -1.76
CA PRO A 24 6.46 25.08 -1.41
C PRO A 24 7.25 23.87 -0.89
N LYS A 25 8.55 23.77 -1.22
CA LYS A 25 9.40 22.65 -0.77
C LYS A 25 9.52 22.55 0.75
N THR A 26 9.33 23.68 1.44
CA THR A 26 9.34 23.81 2.91
C THR A 26 8.01 23.42 3.55
N SER A 27 6.98 23.07 2.77
CA SER A 27 5.71 22.59 3.32
C SER A 27 5.89 21.29 4.07
N THR A 28 4.96 20.98 4.96
CA THR A 28 4.95 19.75 5.76
C THR A 28 3.86 18.79 5.30
N VAL A 29 3.88 17.55 5.80
CA VAL A 29 2.79 16.58 5.62
C VAL A 29 1.45 17.15 6.11
N ASN A 30 1.44 17.92 7.21
CA ASN A 30 0.26 18.64 7.70
C ASN A 30 -0.38 19.53 6.63
N HIS A 31 0.43 20.26 5.84
CA HIS A 31 -0.09 21.07 4.74
C HIS A 31 -0.70 20.20 3.63
N LEU A 32 -0.17 19.00 3.36
CA LEU A 32 -0.81 18.07 2.41
C LEU A 32 -2.17 17.59 2.92
N ILE A 33 -2.29 17.37 4.23
CA ILE A 33 -3.55 17.01 4.89
C ILE A 33 -4.56 18.15 4.76
N ASP A 34 -4.18 19.39 5.03
CA ASP A 34 -5.05 20.57 4.86
C ASP A 34 -5.61 20.65 3.43
N ARG A 35 -4.79 20.30 2.44
CA ARG A 35 -5.19 20.29 1.02
C ARG A 35 -6.18 19.17 0.69
N LEU A 36 -6.08 18.02 1.35
CA LEU A 36 -7.05 16.92 1.22
C LEU A 36 -8.41 17.33 1.82
N GLU A 37 -8.41 17.94 3.00
CA GLU A 37 -9.63 18.42 3.67
C GLU A 37 -10.31 19.54 2.88
N SER A 38 -9.53 20.50 2.39
CA SER A 38 -10.04 21.60 1.56
C SER A 38 -10.69 21.12 0.26
N LYS A 39 -10.25 19.97 -0.27
CA LYS A 39 -10.87 19.31 -1.43
C LYS A 39 -12.10 18.46 -1.08
N GLY A 40 -12.44 18.33 0.21
CA GLY A 40 -13.54 17.50 0.68
C GLY A 40 -13.29 16.00 0.56
N VAL A 41 -12.02 15.58 0.45
CA VAL A 41 -11.65 14.15 0.30
C VAL A 41 -11.93 13.38 1.59
N VAL A 42 -11.69 14.03 2.72
CA VAL A 42 -11.82 13.47 4.06
C VAL A 42 -12.12 14.60 5.04
N LYS A 43 -12.92 14.30 6.07
CA LYS A 43 -13.00 15.11 7.29
C LYS A 43 -12.13 14.41 8.33
N ILE A 44 -11.03 15.04 8.75
CA ILE A 44 -10.09 14.41 9.66
C ILE A 44 -10.29 15.03 11.03
N ASP A 45 -11.12 14.38 11.84
CA ASP A 45 -11.33 14.79 13.22
C ASP A 45 -10.09 14.50 14.09
N GLU A 46 -9.35 13.43 13.78
CA GLU A 46 -8.16 12.98 14.53
C GLU A 46 -6.92 12.82 13.63
N ARG A 47 -6.21 13.92 13.39
CA ARG A 47 -4.99 13.92 12.55
C ARG A 47 -3.87 13.07 13.13
N ASP A 48 -3.81 12.97 14.45
CA ASP A 48 -2.81 12.18 15.16
C ASP A 48 -3.06 10.68 15.08
N GLU A 49 -4.14 10.22 14.46
CA GLU A 49 -4.31 8.80 14.10
C GLU A 49 -3.75 8.47 12.72
N LEU A 50 -3.51 9.49 11.88
CA LEU A 50 -3.07 9.25 10.51
C LEU A 50 -1.67 8.66 10.48
N LEU A 51 -1.51 7.65 9.63
CA LEU A 51 -0.23 7.11 9.22
C LEU A 51 0.14 7.72 7.88
N CYS A 52 1.34 8.30 7.80
CA CYS A 52 1.92 8.79 6.55
C CYS A 52 3.21 8.05 6.25
N TRP A 53 3.38 7.63 5.00
CA TRP A 53 4.64 7.09 4.52
C TRP A 53 4.93 7.57 3.09
N THR A 54 6.20 7.49 2.72
CA THR A 54 6.62 7.73 1.34
C THR A 54 6.95 6.42 0.65
N PHE A 55 7.01 6.45 -0.67
CA PHE A 55 7.59 5.37 -1.46
C PHE A 55 8.39 5.92 -2.62
N ASP A 56 9.35 5.13 -3.09
CA ASP A 56 10.22 5.47 -4.22
C ASP A 56 9.77 4.79 -5.52
N MET A 57 10.49 5.08 -6.61
CA MET A 57 10.22 4.48 -7.92
C MET A 57 10.49 2.96 -7.97
N SER A 58 11.14 2.40 -6.95
CA SER A 58 11.32 0.96 -6.76
C SER A 58 10.21 0.34 -5.91
N TYR A 59 9.14 1.09 -5.61
CA TYR A 59 8.02 0.67 -4.78
C TYR A 59 8.46 0.17 -3.40
N LYS A 60 9.54 0.73 -2.85
CA LYS A 60 9.94 0.50 -1.46
C LYS A 60 9.32 1.57 -0.58
N VAL A 61 9.11 1.24 0.70
CA VAL A 61 8.69 2.20 1.73
C VAL A 61 9.93 2.68 2.49
N PRO A 62 10.63 3.74 2.05
CA PRO A 62 11.85 4.18 2.69
C PRO A 62 11.59 4.89 4.02
N ARG A 63 10.38 5.41 4.26
CA ARG A 63 10.13 6.29 5.40
C ARG A 63 8.67 6.31 5.84
N ILE A 64 8.47 6.14 7.15
CA ILE A 64 7.30 6.61 7.88
C ILE A 64 7.51 8.07 8.24
N CYS A 65 6.52 8.91 7.97
CA CYS A 65 6.59 10.35 8.13
C CYS A 65 5.70 10.82 9.29
N ASN A 66 6.27 11.65 10.15
CA ASN A 66 5.50 12.46 11.08
C ASN A 66 4.82 13.62 10.33
N LEU A 67 3.84 14.27 10.96
CA LEU A 67 3.05 15.33 10.33
C LEU A 67 3.87 16.61 10.02
N ASP A 68 5.00 16.81 10.70
CA ASP A 68 5.94 17.91 10.50
C ASP A 68 6.99 17.63 9.41
N TYR A 69 7.02 16.42 8.83
CA TYR A 69 8.00 16.05 7.82
C TYR A 69 7.92 16.97 6.59
N ILE A 70 9.07 17.51 6.20
CA ILE A 70 9.19 18.44 5.07
C ILE A 70 9.03 17.71 3.74
N VAL A 71 8.06 18.14 2.93
CA VAL A 71 7.68 17.46 1.69
C VAL A 71 8.75 17.57 0.60
N GLY A 72 9.65 18.54 0.66
CA GLY A 72 10.74 18.70 -0.30
C GLY A 72 11.69 17.50 -0.42
N HIS A 73 11.67 16.58 0.55
CA HIS A 73 12.51 15.38 0.57
C HIS A 73 11.90 14.17 -0.16
N SER A 74 10.63 14.23 -0.57
CA SER A 74 9.94 13.10 -1.23
C SER A 74 8.85 13.60 -2.17
N THR A 75 8.52 12.82 -3.20
CA THR A 75 7.52 13.23 -4.20
C THR A 75 6.22 12.45 -4.09
N HIS A 76 6.25 11.25 -3.51
CA HIS A 76 5.10 10.37 -3.35
C HIS A 76 4.81 10.16 -1.87
N PHE A 77 3.59 10.48 -1.47
CA PHE A 77 3.10 10.34 -0.10
C PHE A 77 1.85 9.49 -0.10
N VAL A 78 1.70 8.67 0.91
CA VAL A 78 0.49 7.92 1.19
C VAL A 78 0.01 8.34 2.56
N ILE A 79 -1.30 8.57 2.67
CA ILE A 79 -1.94 9.02 3.91
C ILE A 79 -3.20 8.18 4.11
N GLY A 80 -3.36 7.62 5.31
CA GLY A 80 -4.55 6.86 5.69
C GLY A 80 -4.66 6.68 7.20
N ASN A 81 -5.81 6.18 7.64
CA ASN A 81 -6.03 5.84 9.05
C ASN A 81 -5.75 4.35 9.28
N TYR A 82 -4.62 4.06 9.93
CA TYR A 82 -4.18 2.70 10.27
C TYR A 82 -3.61 2.69 11.71
N PRO A 83 -4.48 2.82 12.72
CA PRO A 83 -4.05 3.08 14.09
C PRO A 83 -3.22 1.92 14.65
N ASN A 84 -3.60 0.67 14.36
CA ASN A 84 -2.85 -0.51 14.79
C ASN A 84 -1.40 -0.53 14.25
N ILE A 85 -1.20 -0.13 12.99
CA ILE A 85 0.15 -0.07 12.40
C ILE A 85 0.93 1.08 13.02
N LYS A 86 0.28 2.22 13.24
CA LYS A 86 0.88 3.38 13.88
C LYS A 86 1.33 3.07 15.31
N GLU A 87 0.47 2.43 16.10
CA GLU A 87 0.78 1.97 17.46
C GLU A 87 1.93 0.96 17.45
N ALA A 88 1.90 -0.04 16.55
CA ALA A 88 3.00 -1.00 16.42
C ALA A 88 4.34 -0.36 16.05
N LEU A 89 4.34 0.72 15.27
CA LEU A 89 5.56 1.50 14.94
C LEU A 89 6.12 2.26 16.15
N LEU A 90 5.23 2.76 17.01
CA LEU A 90 5.57 3.54 18.21
C LEU A 90 6.05 2.62 19.34
N GLU A 91 5.22 1.65 19.72
CA GLU A 91 5.42 0.81 20.90
C GLU A 91 6.35 -0.38 20.64
N ARG A 92 6.45 -0.82 19.38
CA ARG A 92 7.28 -1.97 18.95
C ARG A 92 7.07 -3.21 19.84
N PRO A 93 5.82 -3.67 20.03
CA PRO A 93 5.55 -4.75 20.95
C PRO A 93 6.15 -6.07 20.42
N ALA A 94 6.64 -6.91 21.32
CA ALA A 94 7.40 -8.13 20.95
C ALA A 94 6.57 -9.17 20.16
N ASN A 95 5.25 -9.14 20.28
CA ASN A 95 4.32 -10.02 19.59
C ASN A 95 3.85 -9.49 18.23
N ILE A 96 4.38 -8.35 17.76
CA ILE A 96 4.08 -7.78 16.45
C ILE A 96 5.35 -7.64 15.63
N ARG A 97 5.30 -8.11 14.39
CA ARG A 97 6.36 -7.87 13.39
C ARG A 97 5.78 -7.11 12.21
N LEU A 98 6.32 -5.94 11.93
CA LEU A 98 5.95 -5.17 10.74
C LEU A 98 6.69 -5.72 9.51
N ILE A 99 5.96 -5.96 8.44
CA ILE A 99 6.48 -6.43 7.15
C ILE A 99 6.10 -5.45 6.04
N PRO A 100 7.04 -5.09 5.14
CA PRO A 100 6.69 -4.32 3.95
C PRO A 100 5.92 -5.20 2.94
N CYS A 101 4.96 -4.60 2.26
CA CYS A 101 4.09 -5.26 1.30
C CYS A 101 4.26 -4.66 -0.10
N ILE A 102 4.24 -5.51 -1.11
CA ILE A 102 4.35 -5.14 -2.52
C ILE A 102 3.23 -5.79 -3.33
N GLN A 103 2.71 -5.07 -4.31
CA GLN A 103 1.67 -5.55 -5.23
C GLN A 103 2.27 -5.71 -6.63
N PHE A 104 1.96 -6.81 -7.31
CA PHE A 104 2.42 -7.08 -8.66
C PHE A 104 1.41 -7.96 -9.40
N PHE A 105 1.63 -8.17 -10.70
CA PHE A 105 0.82 -9.10 -11.49
C PHE A 105 1.71 -10.02 -12.32
N THR A 106 1.59 -11.34 -12.14
CA THR A 106 2.31 -12.38 -12.88
C THR A 106 3.85 -12.30 -12.82
N GLY A 107 4.41 -11.45 -11.96
CA GLY A 107 5.84 -11.39 -11.64
C GLY A 107 6.32 -10.02 -11.16
N LEU A 108 7.52 -9.99 -10.56
CA LEU A 108 8.14 -8.79 -9.97
C LEU A 108 8.59 -7.75 -10.99
N GLN A 109 8.55 -8.05 -12.28
CA GLN A 109 8.74 -7.08 -13.36
C GLN A 109 7.51 -6.18 -13.56
N ASN A 110 6.35 -6.59 -13.04
CA ASN A 110 5.07 -5.91 -13.20
C ASN A 110 4.55 -5.37 -11.85
N VAL A 111 5.44 -4.78 -11.05
CA VAL A 111 5.04 -4.13 -9.78
C VAL A 111 4.13 -2.94 -10.08
N HIS A 112 3.08 -2.80 -9.28
CA HIS A 112 2.12 -1.71 -9.41
C HIS A 112 1.52 -1.35 -8.05
N SER A 113 0.61 -0.36 -8.07
CA SER A 113 -0.08 0.15 -6.88
C SER A 113 0.89 0.72 -5.82
N ILE A 114 0.34 1.06 -4.65
CA ILE A 114 1.10 1.57 -3.52
C ILE A 114 1.72 0.42 -2.72
N PRO A 115 3.03 0.48 -2.38
CA PRO A 115 3.58 -0.39 -1.35
C PRO A 115 3.16 0.09 0.04
N PHE A 116 2.90 -0.83 0.96
CA PHE A 116 2.37 -0.52 2.28
C PHE A 116 3.07 -1.35 3.36
N ILE A 117 2.72 -1.14 4.62
CA ILE A 117 3.22 -1.93 5.75
C ILE A 117 2.06 -2.68 6.36
N PHE A 118 2.32 -3.90 6.80
CA PHE A 118 1.36 -4.76 7.46
C PHE A 118 1.97 -5.34 8.74
N ASP A 119 1.15 -5.57 9.75
CA ASP A 119 1.52 -6.17 11.02
C ASP A 119 1.28 -7.69 10.98
N LEU A 120 2.27 -8.47 11.36
CA LEU A 120 2.15 -9.91 11.63
C LEU A 120 2.07 -10.10 13.14
N VAL A 121 1.08 -10.88 13.58
CA VAL A 121 0.83 -11.13 15.00
C VAL A 121 1.36 -12.52 15.38
N ASP A 122 2.06 -12.61 16.51
CA ASP A 122 2.53 -13.88 17.04
C ASP A 122 1.36 -14.85 17.32
N GLY A 123 1.53 -16.11 16.95
CA GLY A 123 0.50 -17.15 17.04
C GLY A 123 -0.69 -17.01 16.08
N GLU A 124 -0.78 -15.93 15.28
CA GLU A 124 -1.86 -15.77 14.30
C GLU A 124 -1.69 -16.74 13.14
N LYS A 125 -2.74 -17.53 12.90
CA LYS A 125 -2.78 -18.45 11.76
C LYS A 125 -2.96 -17.67 10.46
N PHE A 126 -2.35 -18.15 9.40
CA PHE A 126 -2.37 -17.50 8.09
C PHE A 126 -3.79 -17.32 7.56
N LYS A 127 -4.73 -18.23 7.90
CA LYS A 127 -6.15 -18.05 7.62
C LYS A 127 -6.70 -16.73 8.18
N ASP A 128 -6.37 -16.39 9.42
CA ASP A 128 -6.83 -15.17 10.09
C ASP A 128 -6.05 -13.94 9.58
N THR A 129 -4.76 -14.12 9.32
CA THR A 129 -3.93 -13.10 8.64
C THR A 129 -4.54 -12.68 7.29
N LYS A 130 -5.04 -13.64 6.49
CA LYS A 130 -5.72 -13.35 5.22
C LYS A 130 -6.96 -12.46 5.40
N VAL A 131 -7.74 -12.66 6.46
CA VAL A 131 -8.92 -11.84 6.75
C VAL A 131 -8.51 -10.40 7.04
N ARG A 132 -7.48 -10.18 7.85
CA ARG A 132 -6.97 -8.82 8.13
C ARG A 132 -6.37 -8.18 6.89
N LEU A 133 -5.60 -8.94 6.13
CA LEU A 133 -5.00 -8.48 4.88
C LEU A 133 -6.06 -8.05 3.86
N HIS A 134 -7.14 -8.82 3.72
CA HIS A 134 -8.28 -8.46 2.87
C HIS A 134 -8.91 -7.13 3.29
N LYS A 135 -9.11 -6.92 4.61
CA LYS A 135 -9.62 -5.66 5.16
C LYS A 135 -8.70 -4.48 4.86
N VAL A 136 -7.38 -4.65 5.02
CA VAL A 136 -6.38 -3.60 4.73
C VAL A 136 -6.34 -3.25 3.25
N LEU A 137 -6.42 -4.25 2.36
CA LEU A 137 -6.43 -4.05 0.92
C LEU A 137 -7.71 -3.37 0.42
N GLY A 138 -8.87 -3.66 1.04
CA GLY A 138 -10.16 -3.10 0.62
C GLY A 138 -10.65 -3.62 -0.75
N MET A 139 -10.19 -4.81 -1.15
CA MET A 139 -10.65 -5.52 -2.35
C MET A 139 -12.05 -6.11 -2.17
N SER A 140 -12.76 -6.37 -3.26
CA SER A 140 -13.96 -7.21 -3.20
C SER A 140 -13.59 -8.66 -2.87
N GLU A 141 -14.54 -9.44 -2.36
CA GLU A 141 -14.35 -10.87 -2.06
C GLU A 141 -13.82 -11.64 -3.27
N LYS A 142 -14.42 -11.42 -4.45
CA LYS A 142 -14.02 -12.08 -5.70
C LYS A 142 -12.60 -11.73 -6.11
N GLU A 143 -12.20 -10.47 -6.00
CA GLU A 143 -10.83 -10.04 -6.34
C GLU A 143 -9.82 -10.65 -5.37
N PHE A 144 -10.12 -10.63 -4.06
CA PHE A 144 -9.22 -11.18 -3.06
C PHE A 144 -9.06 -12.70 -3.19
N GLN A 145 -10.14 -13.43 -3.46
CA GLN A 145 -10.08 -14.88 -3.75
C GLN A 145 -9.24 -15.22 -4.98
N SER A 146 -9.19 -14.31 -5.97
CA SER A 146 -8.35 -14.48 -7.17
C SER A 146 -6.89 -14.03 -6.98
N ALA A 147 -6.60 -13.27 -5.92
CA ALA A 147 -5.26 -12.80 -5.62
C ALA A 147 -4.45 -13.94 -4.97
N ARG A 148 -3.16 -14.01 -5.29
CA ARG A 148 -2.23 -14.96 -4.64
C ARG A 148 -1.32 -14.20 -3.70
N ILE A 149 -1.08 -14.78 -2.53
CA ILE A 149 -0.20 -14.20 -1.51
C ILE A 149 1.13 -14.95 -1.53
N ALA A 150 2.23 -14.21 -1.44
CA ALA A 150 3.58 -14.74 -1.53
C ALA A 150 4.54 -14.07 -0.53
N LEU A 151 5.67 -14.71 -0.27
CA LEU A 151 6.85 -14.09 0.32
C LEU A 151 7.88 -13.82 -0.77
N THR A 152 8.59 -12.70 -0.70
CA THR A 152 9.60 -12.33 -1.70
C THR A 152 10.75 -11.52 -1.12
N ASP A 153 11.97 -11.80 -1.59
CA ASP A 153 13.17 -10.98 -1.34
C ASP A 153 13.41 -9.94 -2.46
N LEU A 154 12.37 -9.65 -3.26
CA LEU A 154 12.40 -8.87 -4.50
C LEU A 154 13.21 -9.49 -5.65
N LYS A 155 13.65 -10.74 -5.53
CA LYS A 155 14.32 -11.50 -6.60
C LYS A 155 13.58 -12.79 -6.93
N ARG A 156 13.04 -13.46 -5.91
CA ARG A 156 12.26 -14.70 -6.02
C ARG A 156 10.92 -14.53 -5.33
N VAL A 157 9.91 -15.22 -5.85
CA VAL A 157 8.54 -15.23 -5.31
C VAL A 157 8.24 -16.64 -4.84
N GLU A 158 7.84 -16.77 -3.58
CA GLU A 158 7.40 -18.03 -2.97
C GLU A 158 5.93 -17.90 -2.57
N TYR A 159 5.04 -18.56 -3.30
CA TYR A 159 3.61 -18.47 -3.07
C TYR A 159 3.17 -19.29 -1.85
N LEU A 160 2.24 -18.74 -1.08
CA LEU A 160 1.67 -19.33 0.14
C LEU A 160 0.36 -20.08 -0.14
N ASP A 161 0.26 -20.73 -1.30
CA ASP A 161 -0.94 -21.41 -1.79
C ASP A 161 -0.83 -22.94 -1.81
N ALA A 162 0.23 -23.50 -1.23
CA ALA A 162 0.36 -24.95 -1.02
C ALA A 162 -0.74 -25.49 -0.08
N GLU A 163 -0.97 -26.80 -0.13
CA GLU A 163 -1.89 -27.45 0.80
C GLU A 163 -1.45 -27.25 2.26
N ASN A 164 -2.42 -26.99 3.15
CA ASN A 164 -2.22 -26.81 4.60
C ASN A 164 -1.46 -25.53 5.04
N THR A 165 -1.25 -24.53 4.17
CA THR A 165 -0.65 -23.25 4.60
C THR A 165 -1.53 -22.45 5.55
N ASP A 166 -2.83 -22.74 5.65
CA ASP A 166 -3.77 -22.02 6.53
C ASP A 166 -3.38 -22.04 8.02
N ASN A 167 -2.63 -23.06 8.46
CA ASN A 167 -2.15 -23.17 9.83
C ASN A 167 -0.77 -22.52 10.05
N TYR A 168 -0.14 -21.97 9.01
CA TYR A 168 1.15 -21.31 9.15
C TYR A 168 1.02 -20.07 10.04
N VAL A 169 2.07 -19.79 10.81
CA VAL A 169 2.18 -18.56 11.59
C VAL A 169 3.21 -17.68 10.91
N LEU A 170 2.75 -16.66 10.17
CA LEU A 170 3.65 -15.83 9.35
C LEU A 170 4.73 -15.14 10.20
N PHE A 171 4.36 -14.70 11.41
CA PHE A 171 5.27 -14.10 12.37
C PHE A 171 6.54 -14.95 12.60
N SER A 172 6.40 -16.27 12.65
CA SER A 172 7.48 -17.20 12.96
C SER A 172 8.33 -17.61 11.75
N ILE A 173 7.78 -17.54 10.53
CA ILE A 173 8.46 -18.02 9.31
C ILE A 173 9.13 -16.89 8.49
N VAL A 174 8.59 -15.67 8.57
CA VAL A 174 9.08 -14.53 7.79
C VAL A 174 10.42 -14.06 8.34
N LYS A 175 11.37 -13.78 7.45
CA LYS A 175 12.67 -13.16 7.77
C LYS A 175 12.63 -11.66 7.47
N ASP A 176 13.51 -10.89 8.12
CA ASP A 176 13.52 -9.42 8.04
C ASP A 176 13.74 -8.83 6.64
N ASN A 177 14.32 -9.59 5.72
CA ASN A 177 14.57 -9.16 4.34
C ASN A 177 13.44 -9.50 3.36
N LEU A 178 12.35 -10.08 3.83
CA LEU A 178 11.22 -10.49 3.01
C LEU A 178 10.12 -9.43 2.99
N TYR A 179 9.41 -9.40 1.87
CA TYR A 179 8.20 -8.64 1.65
C TYR A 179 7.01 -9.61 1.55
N LEU A 180 5.84 -9.14 1.96
CA LEU A 180 4.57 -9.79 1.62
C LEU A 180 4.16 -9.36 0.21
N GLY A 181 4.17 -10.29 -0.72
CA GLY A 181 3.75 -10.08 -2.11
C GLY A 181 2.27 -10.39 -2.30
N ILE A 182 1.55 -9.49 -2.98
CA ILE A 182 0.17 -9.70 -3.41
C ILE A 182 0.15 -9.71 -4.95
N ASP A 183 -0.07 -10.88 -5.52
CA ASP A 183 -0.16 -11.08 -6.96
C ASP A 183 -1.62 -10.96 -7.40
N HIS A 184 -1.96 -9.86 -8.06
CA HIS A 184 -3.31 -9.60 -8.55
C HIS A 184 -3.29 -8.63 -9.74
N PRO A 185 -4.31 -8.63 -10.61
CA PRO A 185 -4.40 -7.65 -11.70
C PRO A 185 -4.41 -6.20 -11.17
N ASN A 186 -3.72 -5.32 -11.87
CA ASN A 186 -3.70 -3.89 -11.55
C ASN A 186 -5.11 -3.29 -11.68
N ARG A 187 -5.60 -2.60 -10.64
CA ARG A 187 -6.91 -1.92 -10.67
C ARG A 187 -6.85 -0.56 -11.38
N ASN A 188 -5.66 0.02 -11.48
CA ASN A 188 -5.42 1.33 -12.10
C ASN A 188 -5.35 1.28 -13.62
N THR A 189 -5.37 0.09 -14.25
CA THR A 189 -5.64 -0.05 -15.68
C THR A 189 -7.13 0.21 -15.94
N ARG A 190 -7.57 1.46 -15.76
CA ARG A 190 -8.83 1.90 -16.35
C ARG A 190 -8.65 1.89 -17.87
N ARG A 191 -9.41 0.97 -18.49
CA ARG A 191 -10.06 1.04 -19.81
C ARG A 191 -9.18 1.64 -20.92
N GLY A 192 -8.69 0.77 -21.80
CA GLY A 192 -8.30 1.18 -23.15
C GLY A 192 -9.33 2.17 -23.69
N THR A 193 -8.84 3.32 -24.11
CA THR A 193 -9.62 4.37 -24.75
C THR A 193 -10.52 3.75 -25.81
N ILE A 194 -11.81 4.04 -25.77
CA ILE A 194 -12.79 3.72 -26.84
C ILE A 194 -12.38 4.31 -28.22
N ASN A 195 -11.31 5.09 -28.27
CA ASN A 195 -10.76 5.75 -29.45
C ASN A 195 -9.36 5.22 -29.80
N GLU A 196 -9.19 3.91 -30.02
CA GLU A 196 -8.13 3.48 -30.93
C GLU A 196 -8.58 3.82 -32.37
N PRO A 197 -7.84 4.65 -33.14
CA PRO A 197 -8.18 4.87 -34.53
C PRO A 197 -7.82 3.62 -35.33
N SER A 198 -8.84 2.81 -35.67
CA SER A 198 -8.71 1.72 -36.62
C SER A 198 -8.32 2.29 -37.98
N ILE A 199 -7.14 1.93 -38.49
CA ILE A 199 -6.73 2.22 -39.86
C ILE A 199 -7.44 1.22 -40.78
N PHE A 200 -8.34 1.71 -41.63
CA PHE A 200 -8.91 0.94 -42.72
C PHE A 200 -8.25 1.34 -44.03
N ILE A 201 -7.63 0.38 -44.72
CA ILE A 201 -7.21 0.53 -46.11
C ILE A 201 -8.41 0.11 -46.97
N LYS A 202 -8.98 1.06 -47.73
CA LYS A 202 -9.94 0.75 -48.79
C LYS A 202 -9.16 0.32 -50.04
N GLY A 203 -9.46 -0.88 -50.53
CA GLY A 203 -9.11 -1.30 -51.89
C GLY A 203 -10.01 -0.66 -52.93
#